data_AF-A9Y081-F1
#
_entry.id   AF-A9Y081-F1
#
_cell.length_a   1.000
_cell.length_b   1.000
_cell.length_c   1.000
_cell.angle_alpha   90.00
_cell.angle_beta   90.00
_cell.angle_gamma   90.00
#
_symmetry.space_group_name_H-M   'P 1'
#
loop_
_entity.id
_entity.type
_entity.pdbx_description
1 polymer ?
#
loop_
_entity_poly.entity_id
_entity_poly.type
_entity_poly.pdbx_seq_one_letter_code
_entity_poly.pdbx_strand_id
1 'polypeptide(L)'
;PLRLPLQDVYKIGGIGTVPVGRVETGTIKPGMIVCFAPVQLTTEVKSVEMHHESLPEAFPGDNVGFNVKNVSVKELRRGYVASDSKKSPASGCEDFTAQV
;
A
#
# COMPACT_ATOMS: atom_id res chain seq x y z
N PRO A 1 7.48 -9.85 5.55
CA PRO A 1 6.70 -9.63 4.30
C PRO A 1 6.33 -8.15 4.21
N LEU A 2 5.85 -7.63 3.08
CA LEU A 2 5.40 -6.22 3.02
C LEU A 2 4.15 -6.03 3.89
N ARG A 3 4.18 -5.06 4.81
CA ARG A 3 3.00 -4.49 5.49
C ARG A 3 3.14 -2.97 5.48
N LEU A 4 2.23 -2.32 4.77
CA LEU A 4 2.20 -0.87 4.62
C LEU A 4 0.76 -0.40 4.88
N PRO A 5 0.43 0.00 6.12
CA PRO A 5 -0.88 0.56 6.48
C PRO A 5 -1.08 1.92 5.80
N LEU A 6 -2.24 2.10 5.16
CA LEU A 6 -2.60 3.33 4.48
C LEU A 6 -3.01 4.40 5.50
N GLN A 7 -2.35 5.54 5.46
CA GLN A 7 -2.70 6.74 6.22
C GLN A 7 -3.72 7.58 5.47
N ASP A 8 -3.54 7.74 4.15
CA ASP A 8 -4.42 8.50 3.27
C ASP A 8 -4.42 7.91 1.84
N VAL A 9 -5.40 8.31 1.02
CA VAL A 9 -5.51 7.93 -0.39
C VAL A 9 -5.90 9.16 -1.21
N TYR A 10 -5.05 9.55 -2.15
CA TYR A 10 -5.26 10.74 -2.98
C TYR A 10 -5.59 10.38 -4.43
N LYS A 11 -6.39 11.24 -5.07
CA LYS A 11 -6.56 11.26 -6.53
C LYS A 11 -5.73 12.40 -7.09
N ILE A 12 -4.64 12.10 -7.77
CA ILE A 12 -3.77 13.10 -8.39
C ILE A 12 -4.05 13.15 -9.89
N GLY A 13 -4.39 14.34 -10.41
CA GLY A 13 -4.64 14.54 -11.83
C GLY A 13 -3.45 14.11 -12.69
N GLY A 14 -3.68 13.31 -13.74
CA GLY A 14 -2.62 12.80 -14.62
C GLY A 14 -1.80 11.63 -14.08
N ILE A 15 -1.79 11.39 -12.75
CA ILE A 15 -1.06 10.28 -12.13
C ILE A 15 -2.00 9.12 -11.80
N GLY A 16 -3.17 9.41 -11.24
CA GLY A 16 -4.15 8.42 -10.81
C GLY A 16 -4.31 8.36 -9.29
N THR A 17 -4.45 7.14 -8.76
CA THR A 17 -4.70 6.89 -7.34
C THR A 17 -3.36 6.66 -6.63
N VAL A 18 -3.09 7.46 -5.59
CA VAL A 18 -1.86 7.42 -4.81
C VAL A 18 -2.19 7.18 -3.34
N PRO A 19 -2.12 5.94 -2.86
CA PRO A 19 -2.10 5.65 -1.44
C PRO A 19 -0.81 6.15 -0.79
N VAL A 20 -0.93 6.61 0.45
CA VAL A 20 0.19 7.09 1.27
C VAL A 20 0.20 6.34 2.59
N GLY A 21 1.38 5.95 3.05
CA GLY A 21 1.54 5.30 4.34
C GLY A 21 3.00 5.05 4.69
N ARG A 22 3.20 4.46 5.87
CA ARG A 22 4.51 4.07 6.36
C ARG A 22 4.76 2.60 6.06
N VAL A 23 5.95 2.28 5.56
CA VAL A 23 6.38 0.88 5.45
C VAL A 23 6.70 0.39 6.87
N GLU A 24 5.89 -0.52 7.41
CA GLU A 24 6.13 -1.07 8.74
C GLU A 24 7.06 -2.29 8.66
N THR A 25 6.88 -3.14 7.64
CA THR A 25 7.75 -4.28 7.39
C THR A 25 7.89 -4.55 5.89
N GLY A 26 8.99 -5.21 5.50
CA GLY A 26 9.26 -5.56 4.10
C GLY A 26 9.67 -4.35 3.26
N THR A 27 9.48 -4.45 1.95
CA THR A 27 9.93 -3.45 0.97
C THR A 27 8.86 -3.30 -0.09
N ILE A 28 8.68 -2.08 -0.61
CA ILE A 28 7.81 -1.80 -1.76
C ILE A 28 8.64 -1.21 -2.90
N LYS A 29 8.38 -1.65 -4.14
CA LYS A 29 9.08 -1.22 -5.36
C LYS A 29 8.10 -1.02 -6.51
N PRO A 30 8.41 -0.13 -7.48
CA PRO A 30 7.72 -0.14 -8.76
C PRO A 30 7.71 -1.54 -9.40
N GLY A 31 6.61 -1.90 -10.05
CA GLY A 31 6.38 -3.19 -10.69
C GLY A 31 5.91 -4.31 -9.75
N MET A 32 5.92 -4.10 -8.43
CA MET A 32 5.34 -5.07 -7.50
C MET A 32 3.82 -5.17 -7.67
N ILE A 33 3.30 -6.38 -7.58
CA ILE A 33 1.86 -6.63 -7.49
C ILE A 33 1.47 -6.66 -6.01
N VAL A 34 0.75 -5.65 -5.56
CA VAL A 34 0.31 -5.51 -4.17
C VAL A 34 -1.15 -5.90 -4.01
N CYS A 35 -1.48 -6.44 -2.83
CA CYS A 35 -2.83 -6.77 -2.39
C CYS A 35 -3.22 -5.90 -1.19
N PHE A 36 -4.43 -5.34 -1.22
CA PHE A 36 -4.98 -4.50 -0.17
C PHE A 36 -5.98 -5.26 0.69
N ALA A 37 -5.63 -5.48 1.96
CA ALA A 37 -6.58 -5.94 2.98
C ALA A 37 -7.42 -4.76 3.49
N PRO A 38 -8.70 -4.99 3.84
CA PRO A 38 -9.39 -6.27 3.96
C PRO A 38 -10.18 -6.69 2.71
N VAL A 39 -10.02 -6.02 1.56
CA VAL A 39 -10.87 -6.25 0.36
C VAL A 39 -10.25 -7.19 -0.68
N GLN A 40 -9.00 -7.60 -0.47
CA GLN A 40 -8.22 -8.47 -1.37
C GLN A 40 -8.09 -7.92 -2.80
N LEU A 41 -8.23 -6.61 -2.96
CA LEU A 41 -7.98 -5.93 -4.23
C LEU A 41 -6.50 -6.01 -4.56
N THR A 42 -6.17 -6.44 -5.78
CA THR A 42 -4.79 -6.59 -6.25
C THR A 42 -4.50 -5.66 -7.42
N THR A 43 -3.34 -5.01 -7.40
CA THR A 43 -2.91 -4.08 -8.46
C THR A 43 -1.38 -3.95 -8.51
N GLU A 44 -0.88 -3.44 -9.62
CA GLU A 44 0.55 -3.16 -9.85
C GLU A 44 0.91 -1.75 -9.35
N VAL A 45 1.99 -1.66 -8.58
CA VAL A 45 2.62 -0.40 -8.18
C VAL A 45 3.39 0.19 -9.36
N LYS A 46 3.12 1.44 -9.71
CA LYS A 46 3.75 2.12 -10.86
C LYS A 46 4.96 2.95 -10.48
N SER A 47 4.86 3.68 -9.39
CA SER A 47 5.94 4.47 -8.82
C SER A 47 5.85 4.42 -7.30
N VAL A 48 6.98 4.65 -6.65
CA VAL A 48 7.09 4.88 -5.22
C VAL A 48 7.82 6.20 -5.05
N GLU A 49 7.30 7.09 -4.23
CA GLU A 49 7.79 8.45 -4.05
C GLU A 49 7.85 8.83 -2.58
N MET A 50 8.88 9.57 -2.19
CA MET A 50 9.05 10.15 -0.86
C MET A 50 9.55 11.59 -1.00
N HIS A 51 8.90 12.54 -0.32
CA HIS A 51 9.27 13.96 -0.37
C HIS A 51 9.43 14.52 -1.81
N HIS A 52 8.56 14.11 -2.74
CA HIS A 52 8.58 14.48 -4.17
C HIS A 52 9.74 13.90 -5.00
N GLU A 53 10.49 12.94 -4.45
CA GLU A 53 11.51 12.20 -5.18
C GLU A 53 11.05 10.77 -5.46
N SER A 54 11.32 10.27 -6.66
CA SER A 54 11.04 8.87 -7.02
C SER A 54 12.10 7.95 -6.41
N LEU A 55 11.63 6.87 -5.81
CA LEU A 55 12.47 5.86 -5.17
C LEU A 55 12.49 4.57 -6.00
N PRO A 56 13.66 3.90 -6.13
CA PRO A 56 13.72 2.56 -6.72
C PRO A 56 13.07 1.51 -5.81
N GLU A 57 13.08 1.74 -4.51
CA GLU A 57 12.45 0.95 -3.47
C GLU A 57 12.32 1.75 -2.18
N ALA A 58 11.39 1.36 -1.30
CA ALA A 58 11.23 1.94 0.03
C ALA A 58 11.24 0.86 1.11
N PHE A 59 11.83 1.20 2.26
CA PHE A 59 12.20 0.31 3.34
C PHE A 59 11.42 0.61 4.63
N PRO A 60 11.47 -0.29 5.64
CA PRO A 60 10.78 -0.06 6.91
C PRO A 60 11.20 1.27 7.55
N GLY A 61 10.21 2.09 7.91
CA GLY A 61 10.41 3.43 8.44
C GLY A 61 10.04 4.55 7.46
N ASP A 62 10.12 4.29 6.15
CA ASP A 62 9.85 5.29 5.11
C ASP A 62 8.36 5.63 5.04
N ASN A 63 8.05 6.92 4.94
CA ASN A 63 6.71 7.41 4.63
C ASN A 63 6.64 7.69 3.14
N VAL A 64 5.86 6.90 2.40
CA VAL A 64 5.85 6.93 0.95
C VAL A 64 4.44 7.09 0.39
N GLY A 65 4.35 7.82 -0.72
CA GLY A 65 3.24 7.71 -1.66
C GLY A 65 3.59 6.71 -2.75
N PHE A 66 2.63 5.93 -3.22
CA PHE A 66 2.86 5.00 -4.32
C PHE A 66 1.70 4.99 -5.29
N ASN A 67 1.96 5.08 -6.59
CA ASN A 67 0.90 5.09 -7.60
C ASN A 67 0.46 3.67 -7.94
N VAL A 68 -0.84 3.43 -8.10
CA VAL A 68 -1.41 2.13 -8.49
C VAL A 68 -2.30 2.22 -9.72
N LYS A 69 -2.25 1.20 -10.58
CA LYS A 69 -3.07 1.10 -11.80
C LYS A 69 -4.52 0.73 -11.49
N ASN A 70 -5.46 1.27 -12.26
CA ASN A 70 -6.84 0.77 -12.38
C ASN A 70 -7.60 0.63 -11.05
N VAL A 71 -7.23 1.40 -10.03
CA VAL A 71 -7.94 1.44 -8.74
C VAL A 71 -8.50 2.84 -8.55
N SER A 72 -9.77 2.93 -8.22
CA SER A 72 -10.41 4.18 -7.81
C SER A 72 -10.08 4.51 -6.37
N VAL A 73 -9.91 5.79 -6.05
CA VAL A 73 -9.75 6.27 -4.67
C VAL A 73 -10.90 5.87 -3.74
N LYS A 74 -12.08 5.52 -4.28
CA LYS A 74 -13.22 5.04 -3.49
C LYS A 74 -13.08 3.59 -3.00
N GLU A 75 -12.20 2.81 -3.63
CA GLU A 75 -11.99 1.39 -3.31
C GLU A 75 -10.97 1.18 -2.20
N LEU A 76 -10.15 2.20 -1.92
CA LEU A 76 -9.14 2.19 -0.86
C LEU A 76 -9.47 3.26 0.17
N ARG A 77 -9.14 2.98 1.43
CA ARG A 77 -9.34 3.92 2.54
C ARG A 77 -8.25 3.79 3.58
N ARG A 78 -8.11 4.84 4.39
CA ARG A 78 -7.25 4.83 5.59
C ARG A 78 -7.51 3.57 6.43
N GLY A 79 -6.44 2.98 6.96
CA GLY A 79 -6.46 1.77 7.77
C GLY A 79 -6.37 0.46 6.97
N TYR A 80 -6.52 0.50 5.64
CA TYR A 80 -6.22 -0.67 4.81
C TYR A 80 -4.74 -1.00 4.86
N VAL A 81 -4.39 -2.26 4.58
CA VAL A 81 -3.00 -2.72 4.61
C VAL A 81 -2.60 -3.20 3.23
N ALA A 82 -1.65 -2.51 2.61
CA ALA A 82 -0.99 -2.98 1.41
C ALA A 82 0.05 -4.07 1.78
N SER A 83 0.12 -5.11 0.96
CA SER A 83 0.99 -6.25 1.14
C SER A 83 1.42 -6.81 -0.22
N ASP A 84 2.49 -7.59 -0.26
CA ASP A 84 2.89 -8.30 -1.48
C ASP A 84 1.88 -9.42 -1.77
N SER A 85 1.25 -9.38 -2.96
CA SER A 85 0.24 -10.37 -3.38
C SER A 85 0.77 -11.81 -3.42
N LYS A 86 2.09 -11.99 -3.62
CA LYS A 86 2.73 -13.30 -3.78
C LYS A 86 3.48 -13.76 -2.53
N LYS A 87 3.68 -12.90 -1.54
CA LYS A 87 4.50 -13.19 -0.35
C LYS A 87 3.76 -12.88 0.96
N SER A 88 2.88 -13.80 1.35
CA SER A 88 2.02 -13.67 2.53
C SER A 88 1.14 -12.40 2.46
N PRO A 89 0.17 -12.36 1.53
CA PRO A 89 -0.76 -11.24 1.43
C PRO A 89 -1.53 -11.06 2.74
N ALA A 90 -1.82 -9.81 3.08
CA ALA A 90 -2.66 -9.48 4.24
C ALA A 90 -4.12 -9.85 3.96
N SER A 91 -4.84 -10.25 5.02
CA SER A 91 -6.26 -10.56 4.98
C SER A 91 -7.02 -9.77 6.04
N GLY A 92 -8.33 -9.63 5.86
CA GLY A 92 -9.21 -9.20 6.93
C GLY A 92 -9.25 -10.23 8.07
N CYS A 93 -9.66 -9.79 9.24
CA CYS A 93 -9.85 -10.61 10.44
C CYS A 93 -11.06 -10.05 11.17
N GLU A 94 -12.09 -10.88 11.37
CA GLU A 94 -13.32 -10.48 12.07
C GLU A 94 -13.11 -10.51 13.59
N ASP A 95 -12.46 -11.55 14.10
CA ASP A 95 -12.19 -11.76 15.51
C ASP A 95 -10.72 -12.09 15.78
N PHE A 96 -10.17 -11.53 16.86
CA PHE A 96 -8.84 -11.87 17.37
C PHE A 96 -8.82 -11.86 18.90
N THR A 97 -8.03 -12.75 19.50
CA THR A 97 -7.79 -12.77 20.95
C THR A 97 -6.63 -11.86 21.29
N ALA A 98 -6.81 -10.95 22.25
CA ALA A 98 -5.76 -10.06 22.73
C ALA A 98 -5.68 -10.07 24.26
N GLN A 99 -4.47 -9.87 24.78
CA GLN A 99 -4.26 -9.49 26.17
C GLN A 99 -4.40 -7.97 26.27
N VAL A 100 -5.20 -7.50 27.23
CA VAL A 100 -5.45 -6.08 27.50
C VAL A 100 -4.89 -5.66 28.85
#